data_AF-A0A3D5LG99-F1
#
_entry.id   AF-A0A3D5LG99-F1
#
_cell.length_a   1.000
_cell.length_b   1.000
_cell.length_c   1.000
_cell.angle_alpha   90.00
_cell.angle_beta   90.00
_cell.angle_gamma   90.00
#
_symmetry.space_group_name_H-M   'P 1'
#
loop_
_entity.id
_entity.type
_entity.pdbx_description
1 polymer ?
#
loop_
_entity_poly.entity_id
_entity_poly.type
_entity_poly.pdbx_seq_one_letter_code
_entity_poly.pdbx_strand_id
1 'polypeptide(L)'
;MKKQKIQFIVILIVLAVLIAATFGMKWYNKNKEEEKTAEEEASTIYISKVDVDTITAFSYEVDHVTYTFTKDGDTWTYDGDTSLDMDEEAIDSMLSTLSSLTAIEEISDYTDLKEFGFDQPEDLISYTTSEGSVSLFVGNKNDTLNAYYIISADGGSIYLTETSLADAFSKTIEELTVTEDAESTESAEGTETVLDTESVSESTEE
;
A
#
# COMPACT_ATOMS: atom_id res chain seq x y z
N MET A 1 9.52 -39.97 50.92
CA MET A 1 10.20 -38.79 50.31
C MET A 1 11.11 -39.12 49.12
N LYS A 2 11.89 -40.22 49.07
CA LYS A 2 12.82 -40.51 47.96
C LYS A 2 12.14 -40.80 46.59
N LYS A 3 11.01 -41.52 46.58
CA LYS A 3 10.26 -41.85 45.35
C LYS A 3 9.57 -40.64 44.70
N GLN A 4 9.03 -39.73 45.50
CA GLN A 4 8.44 -38.47 45.03
C GLN A 4 9.49 -37.52 44.44
N LYS A 5 10.70 -37.46 45.03
CA LYS A 5 11.82 -36.67 44.47
C LYS A 5 12.27 -37.20 43.10
N ILE A 6 12.30 -38.52 42.91
CA ILE A 6 12.64 -39.14 41.62
C ILE A 6 11.55 -38.85 40.58
N GLN A 7 10.26 -38.95 40.95
CA GLN A 7 9.16 -38.58 40.04
C GLN A 7 9.17 -37.09 39.66
N PHE A 8 9.49 -36.20 40.59
CA PHE A 8 9.65 -34.77 40.30
C PHE A 8 10.80 -34.51 39.31
N ILE A 9 11.94 -35.20 39.45
CA ILE A 9 13.06 -35.07 38.52
C ILE A 9 12.67 -35.57 37.11
N VAL A 10 11.96 -36.68 37.01
CA VAL A 10 11.48 -37.21 35.72
C VAL A 10 10.51 -36.22 35.05
N ILE A 11 9.58 -35.64 35.80
CA ILE A 11 8.64 -34.62 35.29
C ILE A 11 9.39 -33.37 34.79
N LEU A 12 10.40 -32.89 35.53
CA LEU A 12 11.17 -31.72 35.11
C LEU A 12 11.97 -31.96 33.82
N ILE A 13 12.49 -33.18 33.63
CA ILE A 13 13.18 -33.55 32.39
C ILE A 13 12.20 -33.58 31.22
N VAL A 14 11.00 -34.15 31.41
CA VAL A 14 9.95 -34.16 30.37
C VAL A 14 9.52 -32.73 30.02
N LEU A 15 9.35 -31.85 31.01
CA LEU A 15 9.02 -30.44 30.80
C LEU A 15 10.12 -29.70 30.01
N ALA A 16 11.38 -29.94 30.34
CA ALA A 16 12.50 -29.34 29.61
C ALA A 16 12.56 -29.80 28.14
N VAL A 17 12.27 -31.09 27.86
CA VAL A 17 12.19 -31.61 26.50
C VAL A 17 11.02 -31.00 25.73
N LEU A 18 9.86 -30.81 26.37
CA LEU A 18 8.72 -30.15 25.74
C LEU A 18 9.01 -28.68 25.40
N ILE A 19 9.69 -27.95 26.29
CA ILE A 19 10.11 -26.55 26.03
C ILE A 19 11.16 -26.50 24.91
N ALA A 20 12.12 -27.42 24.89
CA ALA A 20 13.10 -27.49 23.80
C ALA A 20 12.45 -27.83 22.46
N ALA A 21 11.41 -28.68 22.45
CA ALA A 21 10.66 -29.01 21.24
C ALA A 21 9.87 -27.80 20.71
N THR A 22 9.23 -27.02 21.58
CA THR A 22 8.49 -25.81 21.16
C THR A 22 9.43 -24.71 20.66
N PHE A 23 10.56 -24.49 21.34
CA PHE A 23 11.58 -23.55 20.88
C PHE A 23 12.27 -24.00 19.60
N GLY A 24 12.61 -25.28 19.47
CA GLY A 24 13.21 -25.86 18.28
C GLY A 24 12.29 -25.77 17.06
N MET A 25 10.98 -25.98 17.25
CA MET A 25 9.99 -25.81 16.19
C MET A 25 9.84 -24.34 15.76
N LYS A 26 9.84 -23.39 16.71
CA LYS A 26 9.79 -21.95 16.38
C LYS A 26 11.06 -21.47 15.66
N TRP A 27 12.23 -22.00 16.01
CA TRP A 27 13.50 -21.67 15.35
C TRP A 27 13.62 -22.30 13.96
N TYR A 28 13.17 -23.54 13.79
CA TYR A 28 13.15 -24.22 12.49
C TYR A 28 12.16 -23.60 11.50
N ASN A 29 10.96 -23.22 11.96
CA ASN A 29 10.00 -22.52 11.10
C ASN A 29 10.52 -21.16 10.65
N LYS A 30 11.10 -20.36 11.57
CA LYS A 30 11.64 -19.04 11.23
C LYS A 30 12.76 -19.10 10.17
N ASN A 31 13.70 -20.04 10.30
CA ASN A 31 14.80 -20.15 9.34
C ASN A 31 14.36 -20.69 7.96
N LYS A 32 13.31 -21.51 7.91
CA LYS A 32 12.74 -22.02 6.66
C LYS A 32 11.85 -20.99 5.96
N GLU A 33 11.18 -20.15 6.74
CA GLU A 33 10.41 -19.00 6.25
C GLU A 33 11.36 -17.93 5.67
N GLU A 34 12.47 -17.63 6.34
CA GLU A 34 13.53 -16.75 5.83
C GLU A 34 14.17 -17.28 4.53
N GLU A 35 14.46 -18.58 4.42
CA GLU A 35 14.97 -19.18 3.16
C GLU A 35 13.94 -19.12 2.02
N LYS A 36 12.67 -19.40 2.31
CA LYS A 36 11.59 -19.36 1.32
C LYS A 36 11.32 -17.93 0.82
N THR A 37 11.29 -16.95 1.72
CA THR A 37 11.15 -15.53 1.36
C THR A 37 12.35 -15.06 0.54
N ALA A 38 13.58 -15.45 0.91
CA ALA A 38 14.76 -15.08 0.14
C ALA A 38 14.77 -15.70 -1.27
N GLU A 39 14.29 -16.93 -1.43
CA GLU A 39 14.13 -17.57 -2.74
C GLU A 39 13.04 -16.90 -3.59
N GLU A 40 11.89 -16.56 -2.98
CA GLU A 40 10.80 -15.82 -3.64
C GLU A 40 11.24 -14.43 -4.08
N GLU A 41 11.94 -13.66 -3.23
CA GLU A 41 12.50 -12.35 -3.60
C GLU A 41 13.55 -12.44 -4.71
N ALA A 42 14.38 -13.48 -4.72
CA ALA A 42 15.39 -13.68 -5.76
C ALA A 42 14.78 -14.03 -7.14
N SER A 43 13.57 -14.60 -7.16
CA SER A 43 12.83 -14.91 -8.39
C SER A 43 11.86 -13.79 -8.80
N THR A 44 11.68 -12.76 -7.97
CA THR A 44 10.74 -11.67 -8.23
C THR A 44 11.35 -10.67 -9.20
N ILE A 45 10.64 -10.41 -10.30
CA ILE A 45 11.01 -9.40 -11.28
C ILE A 45 10.32 -8.10 -10.87
N TYR A 46 11.07 -7.14 -10.34
CA TYR A 46 10.51 -5.83 -10.00
C TYR A 46 10.52 -4.94 -11.23
N ILE A 47 9.35 -4.37 -11.56
CA ILE A 47 9.21 -3.39 -12.64
C ILE A 47 9.61 -2.01 -12.12
N SER A 48 9.23 -1.69 -10.88
CA SER A 48 9.67 -0.50 -10.16
C SER A 48 10.08 -0.85 -8.73
N LYS A 49 11.06 -0.11 -8.20
CA LYS A 49 11.50 -0.15 -6.79
C LYS A 49 11.52 1.27 -6.24
N VAL A 50 10.40 1.97 -6.37
CA VAL A 50 10.24 3.31 -5.83
C VAL A 50 9.80 3.25 -4.38
N ASP A 51 10.39 4.10 -3.53
CA ASP A 51 9.88 4.37 -2.20
C ASP A 51 8.77 5.43 -2.31
N VAL A 52 7.56 5.10 -1.85
CA VAL A 52 6.38 5.96 -1.95
C VAL A 52 6.62 7.32 -1.30
N ASP A 53 7.35 7.35 -0.18
CA ASP A 53 7.64 8.57 0.57
C ASP A 53 8.52 9.55 -0.21
N THR A 54 9.20 9.06 -1.24
CA THR A 54 10.09 9.88 -2.10
C THR A 54 9.38 10.44 -3.33
N ILE A 55 8.14 10.03 -3.60
CA ILE A 55 7.36 10.51 -4.73
C ILE A 55 6.83 11.90 -4.41
N THR A 56 7.19 12.87 -5.24
CA THR A 56 6.80 14.28 -5.08
C THR A 56 5.78 14.74 -6.11
N ALA A 57 5.63 14.00 -7.20
CA ALA A 57 4.60 14.24 -8.21
C ALA A 57 4.25 12.94 -8.92
N PHE A 58 3.01 12.80 -9.35
CA PHE A 58 2.59 11.72 -10.23
C PHE A 58 1.46 12.18 -11.17
N SER A 59 1.29 11.45 -12.26
CA SER A 59 0.23 11.68 -13.22
C SER A 59 -0.23 10.37 -13.84
N TYR A 60 -1.48 10.33 -14.25
CA TYR A 60 -2.03 9.20 -14.99
C TYR A 60 -3.14 9.66 -15.95
N GLU A 61 -3.39 8.88 -16.98
CA GLU A 61 -4.45 9.15 -17.97
C GLU A 61 -5.61 8.17 -17.77
N VAL A 62 -6.84 8.70 -17.81
CA VAL A 62 -8.09 7.92 -17.86
C VAL A 62 -8.98 8.57 -18.91
N ASP A 63 -9.47 7.79 -19.89
CA ASP A 63 -10.34 8.28 -20.96
C ASP A 63 -9.81 9.56 -21.66
N HIS A 64 -8.50 9.62 -21.92
CA HIS A 64 -7.77 10.79 -22.48
C HIS A 64 -7.73 12.04 -21.61
N VAL A 65 -8.09 11.93 -20.34
CA VAL A 65 -7.96 12.99 -19.35
C VAL A 65 -6.74 12.69 -18.49
N THR A 66 -5.74 13.56 -18.53
CA THR A 66 -4.59 13.47 -17.65
C THR A 66 -4.91 14.09 -16.29
N TYR A 67 -4.78 13.31 -15.23
CA TYR A 67 -4.75 13.80 -13.86
C TYR A 67 -3.31 13.97 -13.41
N THR A 68 -2.98 15.07 -12.74
CA THR A 68 -1.63 15.39 -12.29
C THR A 68 -1.69 15.90 -10.87
N PHE A 69 -0.78 15.40 -10.05
CA PHE A 69 -0.74 15.66 -8.63
C PHE A 69 0.67 16.05 -8.19
N THR A 70 0.75 17.00 -7.28
CA THR A 70 1.99 17.48 -6.66
C THR A 70 1.88 17.41 -5.15
N LYS A 71 2.95 16.94 -4.50
CA LYS A 71 3.07 16.87 -3.04
C LYS A 71 3.75 18.13 -2.49
N ASP A 72 3.13 18.81 -1.54
CA ASP A 72 3.75 19.86 -0.73
C ASP A 72 3.79 19.44 0.75
N GLY A 73 4.99 19.08 1.22
CA GLY A 73 5.16 18.42 2.51
C GLY A 73 4.51 17.05 2.52
N ASP A 74 3.46 16.89 3.32
CA ASP A 74 2.70 15.64 3.46
C ASP A 74 1.33 15.69 2.76
N THR A 75 1.03 16.77 2.03
CA THR A 75 -0.28 17.00 1.43
C THR A 75 -0.20 16.88 -0.09
N TRP A 76 -1.04 16.04 -0.68
CA TRP A 76 -1.23 15.93 -2.12
C TRP A 76 -2.22 16.98 -2.61
N THR A 77 -1.90 17.57 -3.76
CA THR A 77 -2.77 18.54 -4.44
C THR A 77 -3.03 18.08 -5.87
N TYR A 78 -4.26 18.22 -6.34
CA TYR A 78 -4.59 18.06 -7.74
C TYR A 78 -4.30 19.35 -8.51
N ASP A 79 -3.38 19.29 -9.48
CA ASP A 79 -2.92 20.46 -10.23
C ASP A 79 -4.03 21.10 -11.07
N GLY A 80 -5.07 20.34 -11.43
CA GLY A 80 -6.21 20.85 -12.21
C GLY A 80 -7.19 21.70 -11.39
N ASP A 81 -7.27 21.48 -10.07
CA ASP A 81 -8.07 22.27 -9.14
C ASP A 81 -7.55 22.10 -7.70
N THR A 82 -6.74 23.07 -7.26
CA THR A 82 -6.13 23.05 -5.92
C THR A 82 -7.09 23.43 -4.79
N SER A 83 -8.37 23.69 -5.09
CA SER A 83 -9.39 23.95 -4.07
C SER A 83 -10.03 22.67 -3.52
N LEU A 84 -9.81 21.54 -4.21
CA LEU A 84 -10.28 20.23 -3.80
C LEU A 84 -9.43 19.68 -2.65
N ASP A 85 -10.09 19.12 -1.65
CA ASP A 85 -9.45 18.39 -0.56
C ASP A 85 -9.21 16.94 -1.00
N MET A 86 -7.95 16.52 -1.06
CA MET A 86 -7.56 15.21 -1.58
C MET A 86 -7.63 14.14 -0.49
N ASP A 87 -8.10 12.95 -0.87
CA ASP A 87 -8.04 11.76 -0.01
C ASP A 87 -6.61 11.20 -0.05
N GLU A 88 -5.81 11.64 0.92
CA GLU A 88 -4.41 11.24 1.09
C GLU A 88 -4.25 9.72 1.22
N GLU A 89 -5.17 9.05 1.93
CA GLU A 89 -5.12 7.59 2.12
C GLU A 89 -5.37 6.85 0.80
N ALA A 90 -6.33 7.33 0.01
CA ALA A 90 -6.61 6.77 -1.31
C ALA A 90 -5.41 6.94 -2.26
N ILE A 91 -4.77 8.12 -2.26
CA ILE A 91 -3.59 8.39 -3.08
C ILE A 91 -2.40 7.54 -2.63
N ASP A 92 -2.11 7.45 -1.35
CA ASP A 92 -1.01 6.64 -0.82
C ASP A 92 -1.23 5.14 -1.12
N SER A 93 -2.47 4.67 -1.07
CA SER A 93 -2.82 3.31 -1.50
C SER A 93 -2.55 3.09 -2.99
N MET A 94 -2.83 4.08 -3.86
CA MET A 94 -2.49 3.99 -5.28
C MET A 94 -0.98 3.92 -5.49
N LEU A 95 -0.22 4.83 -4.88
CA LEU A 95 1.23 4.89 -5.04
C LEU A 95 1.93 3.64 -4.48
N SER A 96 1.36 3.02 -3.45
CA SER A 96 1.84 1.73 -2.93
C SER A 96 1.75 0.58 -3.96
N THR A 97 0.86 0.68 -4.96
CA THR A 97 0.83 -0.29 -6.06
C THR A 97 2.02 -0.13 -7.02
N LEU A 98 2.55 1.09 -7.17
CA LEU A 98 3.78 1.34 -7.95
C LEU A 98 5.01 0.79 -7.23
N SER A 99 5.11 1.00 -5.92
CA SER A 99 6.28 0.54 -5.14
C SER A 99 6.39 -0.98 -5.06
N SER A 100 5.25 -1.68 -5.10
CA SER A 100 5.16 -3.14 -5.06
C SER A 100 4.99 -3.78 -6.44
N LEU A 101 5.18 -3.01 -7.52
CA LEU A 101 4.93 -3.47 -8.88
C LEU A 101 5.94 -4.53 -9.34
N THR A 102 5.43 -5.73 -9.60
CA THR A 102 6.22 -6.90 -10.04
C THR A 102 5.69 -7.46 -11.36
N ALA A 103 6.53 -8.18 -12.07
CA ALA A 103 6.18 -8.87 -13.30
C ALA A 103 5.97 -10.36 -13.06
N ILE A 104 4.91 -10.90 -13.66
CA ILE A 104 4.65 -12.32 -13.85
C ILE A 104 5.64 -12.88 -14.89
N GLU A 105 5.89 -12.10 -15.94
CA GLU A 105 6.75 -12.49 -17.06
C GLU A 105 7.46 -11.26 -17.64
N GLU A 106 8.70 -11.45 -18.11
CA GLU A 106 9.45 -10.47 -18.89
C GLU A 106 9.61 -10.96 -20.34
N ILE A 107 9.28 -10.10 -21.30
CA ILE A 107 9.33 -10.35 -22.73
C ILE A 107 10.34 -9.37 -23.35
N SER A 108 11.55 -9.86 -23.61
CA SER A 108 12.65 -9.08 -24.19
C SER A 108 12.82 -9.29 -25.70
N ASP A 109 12.27 -10.38 -26.25
CA ASP A 109 12.30 -10.69 -27.69
C ASP A 109 10.89 -10.51 -28.28
N TYR A 110 10.63 -9.31 -28.80
CA TYR A 110 9.41 -8.96 -29.50
C TYR A 110 9.74 -8.29 -30.84
N THR A 111 8.85 -8.45 -31.81
CA THR A 111 9.06 -7.90 -33.17
C THR A 111 8.15 -6.71 -33.49
N ASP A 112 7.00 -6.61 -32.83
CA ASP A 112 6.03 -5.54 -33.05
C ASP A 112 5.36 -5.14 -31.72
N LEU A 113 5.48 -3.87 -31.36
CA LEU A 113 4.87 -3.27 -30.17
C LEU A 113 3.33 -3.23 -30.26
N LYS A 114 2.78 -3.24 -31.47
CA LYS A 114 1.34 -3.25 -31.72
C LYS A 114 0.65 -4.47 -31.13
N GLU A 115 1.32 -5.63 -31.11
CA GLU A 115 0.75 -6.87 -30.56
C GLU A 115 0.40 -6.73 -29.07
N PHE A 116 1.08 -5.82 -28.38
CA PHE A 116 0.93 -5.54 -26.95
C PHE A 116 0.17 -4.26 -26.66
N GLY A 117 -0.29 -3.52 -27.68
CA GLY A 117 -1.03 -2.26 -27.52
C GLY A 117 -0.16 -1.02 -27.34
N PHE A 118 1.11 -1.05 -27.79
CA PHE A 118 2.05 0.07 -27.61
C PHE A 118 2.37 0.84 -28.91
N ASP A 119 1.60 0.67 -29.99
CA ASP A 119 1.78 1.47 -31.21
C ASP A 119 1.22 2.90 -31.07
N GLN A 120 0.16 3.06 -30.28
CA GLN A 120 -0.40 4.34 -29.84
C GLN A 120 -0.90 4.20 -28.39
N PRO A 121 0.01 4.11 -27.40
CA PRO A 121 -0.40 3.94 -26.02
C PRO A 121 -1.02 5.25 -25.49
N GLU A 122 -2.21 5.14 -24.92
CA GLU A 122 -2.97 6.26 -24.35
C GLU A 122 -2.85 6.26 -22.83
N ASP A 123 -2.79 5.07 -22.22
CA ASP A 123 -2.67 4.91 -20.78
C ASP A 123 -1.20 5.08 -20.33
N LEU A 124 -0.85 6.28 -19.89
CA LEU A 124 0.47 6.62 -19.37
C LEU A 124 0.40 6.92 -17.87
N ILE A 125 1.14 6.16 -17.08
CA ILE A 125 1.36 6.43 -15.64
C ILE A 125 2.76 6.99 -15.48
N SER A 126 2.92 8.10 -14.77
CA SER A 126 4.22 8.71 -14.49
C SER A 126 4.35 9.13 -13.03
N TYR A 127 5.56 9.05 -12.50
CA TYR A 127 5.87 9.57 -11.17
C TYR A 127 7.26 10.20 -11.15
N THR A 128 7.49 11.11 -10.21
CA THR A 128 8.74 11.84 -10.04
C THR A 128 9.21 11.74 -8.60
N THR A 129 10.49 11.47 -8.44
CA THR A 129 11.21 11.51 -7.17
C THR A 129 12.39 12.48 -7.26
N SER A 130 13.13 12.63 -6.17
CA SER A 130 14.39 13.39 -6.18
C SER A 130 15.47 12.83 -7.12
N GLU A 131 15.36 11.56 -7.52
CA GLU A 131 16.32 10.89 -8.41
C GLU A 131 15.97 11.04 -9.89
N GLY A 132 14.71 11.32 -10.21
CA GLY A 132 14.24 11.50 -11.58
C GLY A 132 12.76 11.15 -11.75
N SER A 133 12.33 11.09 -13.00
CA SER A 133 10.97 10.72 -13.39
C SER A 133 10.96 9.37 -14.10
N VAL A 134 9.91 8.60 -13.86
CA VAL A 134 9.65 7.32 -14.52
C VAL A 134 8.26 7.39 -15.15
N SER A 135 8.15 6.81 -16.33
CA SER A 135 6.93 6.81 -17.14
C SER A 135 6.70 5.40 -17.68
N LEU A 136 5.50 4.86 -17.46
CA LEU A 136 5.09 3.51 -17.80
C LEU A 136 3.86 3.56 -18.69
N PHE A 137 3.93 2.95 -19.87
CA PHE A 137 2.75 2.72 -20.69
C PHE A 137 2.06 1.44 -20.28
N VAL A 138 0.74 1.49 -20.17
CA VAL A 138 -0.13 0.33 -19.99
C VAL A 138 -0.68 -0.09 -21.35
N GLY A 139 -0.47 -1.35 -21.68
CA GLY A 139 -0.86 -1.95 -22.96
C GLY A 139 -2.14 -2.78 -22.84
N ASN A 140 -2.34 -3.65 -23.81
CA ASN A 140 -3.51 -4.53 -23.85
C ASN A 140 -3.56 -5.47 -22.65
N LYS A 141 -4.79 -5.83 -22.27
CA LYS A 141 -5.03 -6.93 -21.33
C LYS A 141 -4.76 -8.28 -21.99
N ASN A 142 -3.98 -9.13 -21.33
CA ASN A 142 -3.94 -10.55 -21.62
C ASN A 142 -5.11 -11.25 -20.89
N ASP A 143 -6.15 -11.62 -21.64
CA ASP A 143 -7.35 -12.26 -21.08
C ASP A 143 -7.08 -13.63 -20.46
N THR A 144 -6.06 -14.36 -20.92
CA THR A 144 -5.75 -15.71 -20.43
C THR A 144 -5.14 -15.67 -19.03
N LEU A 145 -4.24 -14.71 -18.79
CA LEU A 145 -3.54 -14.54 -17.53
C LEU A 145 -4.20 -13.49 -16.62
N ASN A 146 -5.21 -12.78 -17.11
CA ASN A 146 -5.85 -11.65 -16.43
C ASN A 146 -4.80 -10.64 -15.94
N ALA A 147 -3.97 -10.17 -16.87
CA ALA A 147 -2.79 -9.36 -16.61
C ALA A 147 -2.62 -8.31 -17.71
N TYR A 148 -1.94 -7.20 -17.44
CA TYR A 148 -1.65 -6.15 -18.43
C TYR A 148 -0.19 -6.16 -18.85
N TYR A 149 0.05 -5.81 -20.12
CA TYR A 149 1.39 -5.51 -20.59
C TYR A 149 1.82 -4.11 -20.13
N ILE A 150 3.06 -3.97 -19.67
CA ILE A 150 3.68 -2.70 -19.28
C ILE A 150 5.02 -2.55 -19.99
N ILE A 151 5.34 -1.33 -20.46
CA ILE A 151 6.67 -0.98 -20.96
C ILE A 151 7.07 0.40 -20.42
N SER A 152 8.36 0.59 -20.14
CA SER A 152 8.89 1.93 -19.86
C SER A 152 8.75 2.83 -21.10
N ALA A 153 8.43 4.10 -20.90
CA ALA A 153 8.39 5.08 -21.98
C ALA A 153 9.77 5.28 -22.65
N ASP A 154 10.86 4.96 -21.94
CA ASP A 154 12.21 4.93 -22.49
C ASP A 154 12.51 3.66 -23.33
N GLY A 155 11.53 2.75 -23.43
CA GLY A 155 11.64 1.47 -24.09
C GLY A 155 12.29 0.38 -23.22
N GLY A 156 12.62 -0.75 -23.84
CA GLY A 156 13.22 -1.90 -23.16
C GLY A 156 12.35 -3.15 -23.27
N SER A 157 12.40 -4.00 -22.23
CA SER A 157 11.57 -5.20 -22.14
C SER A 157 10.11 -4.84 -21.86
N ILE A 158 9.20 -5.67 -22.36
CA ILE A 158 7.79 -5.64 -21.98
C ILE A 158 7.62 -6.55 -20.77
N TYR A 159 6.82 -6.12 -19.81
CA TYR A 159 6.49 -6.91 -18.63
C TYR A 159 5.01 -7.23 -18.61
N LEU A 160 4.66 -8.41 -18.14
CA LEU A 160 3.28 -8.76 -17.84
C LEU A 160 3.05 -8.65 -16.33
N THR A 161 2.07 -7.87 -15.88
CA THR A 161 1.79 -7.62 -14.47
C THR A 161 0.31 -7.80 -14.13
N GLU A 162 -0.01 -8.01 -12.86
CA GLU A 162 -1.39 -8.14 -12.38
C GLU A 162 -2.22 -6.87 -12.63
N THR A 163 -3.55 -6.95 -12.49
CA THR A 163 -4.44 -5.81 -12.80
C THR A 163 -4.39 -4.68 -11.78
N SER A 164 -3.78 -4.90 -10.61
CA SER A 164 -3.77 -3.95 -9.48
C SER A 164 -3.28 -2.56 -9.85
N LEU A 165 -2.28 -2.46 -10.73
CA LEU A 165 -1.79 -1.18 -11.22
C LEU A 165 -2.87 -0.45 -12.04
N ALA A 166 -3.44 -1.11 -13.05
CA ALA A 166 -4.48 -0.51 -13.89
C ALA A 166 -5.72 -0.13 -13.07
N ASP A 167 -6.13 -1.00 -12.12
CA ASP A 167 -7.28 -0.77 -11.26
C ASP A 167 -7.06 0.41 -10.28
N ALA A 168 -5.82 0.58 -9.78
CA ALA A 168 -5.48 1.72 -8.93
C ALA A 168 -5.49 3.04 -9.72
N PHE A 169 -4.93 3.04 -10.92
CA PHE A 169 -4.79 4.22 -11.78
C PHE A 169 -5.97 4.44 -12.74
N SER A 170 -7.13 3.81 -12.50
CA SER A 170 -8.38 4.11 -13.20
C SER A 170 -9.34 5.01 -12.41
N LYS A 171 -8.93 5.45 -11.21
CA LYS A 171 -9.75 6.28 -10.31
C LYS A 171 -10.00 7.66 -10.91
N THR A 172 -11.25 8.10 -10.81
CA THR A 172 -11.64 9.47 -11.17
C THR A 172 -11.24 10.46 -10.07
N ILE A 173 -11.21 11.75 -10.41
CA ILE A 173 -10.90 12.79 -9.41
C ILE A 173 -11.91 12.80 -8.25
N GLU A 174 -13.19 12.48 -8.51
CA GLU A 174 -14.24 12.43 -7.47
C GLU A 174 -13.97 11.33 -6.44
N GLU A 175 -13.35 10.22 -6.84
CA GLU A 175 -12.96 9.11 -5.96
C GLU A 175 -11.68 9.40 -5.16
N LEU A 176 -10.96 10.48 -5.50
CA LEU A 176 -9.75 10.94 -4.82
C LEU A 176 -9.96 12.24 -4.04
N THR A 177 -11.21 12.69 -3.93
CA THR A 177 -11.59 13.84 -3.12
C THR A 177 -12.26 13.40 -1.83
N VAL A 178 -11.95 14.06 -0.72
CA VAL A 178 -12.68 13.86 0.54
C VAL A 178 -14.11 14.37 0.35
N THR A 179 -15.09 13.46 0.42
CA THR A 179 -16.50 13.83 0.45
C THR A 179 -16.99 13.94 1.90
N GLU A 180 -17.79 14.97 2.23
CA GLU A 180 -18.32 15.23 3.59
C GLU A 180 -19.07 14.04 4.24
N ASP A 181 -19.46 13.01 3.49
CA ASP A 181 -20.06 11.78 4.04
C ASP A 181 -19.05 10.84 4.75
N ALA A 182 -17.75 11.17 4.72
CA ALA A 182 -16.70 10.48 5.47
C ALA A 182 -16.36 11.17 6.81
N GLU A 183 -17.31 11.89 7.42
CA GLU A 183 -17.21 12.23 8.85
C GLU A 183 -17.30 10.93 9.66
N SER A 184 -16.15 10.29 9.84
CA SER A 184 -15.96 9.34 10.92
C SER A 184 -16.34 10.07 12.20
N THR A 185 -17.47 9.62 12.77
CA THR A 185 -17.83 9.75 14.17
C THR A 185 -16.65 9.37 15.06
N GLU A 186 -15.72 10.29 15.27
CA GLU A 186 -14.89 10.26 16.45
C GLU A 186 -15.80 10.67 17.59
N SER A 187 -16.12 9.69 18.43
CA SER A 187 -16.91 9.83 19.64
C SER A 187 -16.29 10.87 20.57
N ALA A 188 -16.55 12.15 20.33
CA ALA A 188 -16.52 13.16 21.36
C ALA A 188 -17.71 12.89 22.29
N GLU A 189 -17.50 12.05 23.31
CA GLU A 189 -18.37 12.01 24.48
C GLU A 189 -18.24 13.38 25.16
N GLY A 190 -19.14 14.28 24.75
CA GLY A 190 -19.21 15.64 25.23
C GLY A 190 -19.48 15.70 26.72
N THR A 191 -18.56 16.33 27.44
CA THR A 191 -18.93 17.13 28.61
C THR A 191 -19.80 18.29 28.15
N GLU A 192 -21.09 18.29 28.49
CA GLU A 192 -21.80 19.53 28.80
C GLU A 192 -22.68 19.36 30.06
N THR A 193 -22.27 20.12 31.07
CA THR A 193 -23.10 20.81 32.09
C THR A 193 -24.42 21.33 31.50
N VAL A 194 -25.52 21.50 32.24
CA VAL A 194 -25.87 22.67 33.06
C VAL A 194 -27.18 22.35 33.81
N LEU A 195 -27.33 22.80 35.06
CA LEU A 195 -28.48 23.62 35.54
C LEU A 195 -28.38 23.87 37.05
N ASP A 196 -27.85 25.04 37.37
CA ASP A 196 -28.11 25.80 38.58
C ASP A 196 -29.62 25.96 38.83
N THR A 197 -30.05 25.70 40.06
CA THR A 197 -31.20 26.38 40.65
C THR A 197 -30.78 26.95 42.00
N GLU A 198 -30.82 28.29 42.06
CA GLU A 198 -30.69 29.12 43.24
C GLU A 198 -31.52 28.62 44.43
N SER A 199 -30.91 28.63 45.62
CA SER A 199 -31.63 28.91 46.87
C SER A 199 -30.77 29.84 47.71
N VAL A 200 -31.11 31.12 47.65
CA VAL A 200 -30.67 32.19 48.54
C VAL A 200 -31.09 31.89 49.99
N SER A 201 -30.16 32.03 50.94
CA SER A 201 -30.47 32.53 52.28
C SER A 201 -29.25 33.22 52.89
N GLU A 202 -29.13 34.50 52.50
CA GLU A 202 -28.84 35.68 53.33
C GLU A 202 -28.12 35.49 54.68
N SER A 203 -26.94 36.10 54.77
CA SER A 203 -26.30 36.53 56.02
C SER A 203 -26.58 38.02 56.25
N THR A 204 -27.19 38.37 57.38
CA THR A 204 -27.19 39.74 57.94
C THR A 204 -26.76 39.67 59.41
N GLU A 205 -25.78 40.52 59.75
CA GLU A 205 -25.29 40.82 61.09
C GLU A 205 -26.37 41.39 62.02
N GLU A 206 -26.40 40.92 63.27
CA GLU A 206 -26.33 41.76 64.48
C GLU A 206 -25.68 40.96 65.62
#